data_AF-A0A8T2VKD6-F1
#
_entry.id   AF-A0A8T2VKD6-F1
#
_cell.length_a   1.000
_cell.length_b   1.000
_cell.length_c   1.000
_cell.angle_alpha   90.00
_cell.angle_beta   90.00
_cell.angle_gamma   90.00
#
_symmetry.space_group_name_H-M   'P 1'
#
loop_
_entity.id
_entity.type
_entity.pdbx_description
1 polymer ?
#
loop_
_entity_poly.entity_id
_entity_poly.type
_entity_poly.pdbx_seq_one_letter_code
_entity_poly.pdbx_strand_id
1 'polypeptide(L)' 'MNYVMIFSKSLHFILQGFEDFDWADDKNTRTTNDYCFYVGECLISWLSKKQSIVATFSSEAKYRASLWLHLKLFG' A
#
# COMPACT_ATOMS: atom_id res chain seq x y z
N MET A 1 -19.61 26.44 -0.13
CA MET A 1 -19.69 26.01 -1.53
C MET A 1 -19.63 24.49 -1.55
N ASN A 2 -20.60 23.82 -2.18
CA ASN A 2 -20.62 22.37 -2.33
C ASN A 2 -20.25 22.04 -3.78
N TYR A 3 -19.19 21.25 -3.97
CA TYR A 3 -18.78 20.77 -5.29
C TYR A 3 -19.29 19.33 -5.44
N VAL A 4 -20.11 19.10 -6.45
CA VAL A 4 -20.60 17.76 -6.82
C VAL A 4 -19.86 17.33 -8.08
N MET A 5 -19.22 16.16 -8.02
CA MET A 5 -18.58 15.53 -9.16
C MET A 5 -19.60 14.62 -9.85
N ILE A 6 -19.87 14.87 -11.14
CA ILE A 6 -20.83 14.11 -11.95
C ILE A 6 -20.05 13.18 -12.88
N PHE A 7 -20.30 11.88 -12.78
CA PHE A 7 -19.74 10.88 -13.69
C PHE A 7 -20.80 10.44 -14.70
N SER A 8 -20.42 10.33 -15.97
CA SER A 8 -21.25 9.73 -17.02
C SER A 8 -20.84 8.27 -17.24
N LYS A 9 -21.82 7.39 -17.49
CA LYS A 9 -21.56 5.97 -17.76
C LYS A 9 -20.72 5.83 -19.04
N SER A 10 -19.46 5.41 -18.88
CA SER A 10 -18.57 5.05 -19.98
C SER A 10 -18.57 3.55 -20.19
N LEU A 11 -18.43 3.11 -21.45
CA LEU A 11 -18.22 1.69 -21.79
C LEU A 11 -16.85 1.18 -21.29
N HIS A 12 -15.88 2.08 -21.13
CA HIS A 12 -14.58 1.81 -20.48
C HIS A 12 -14.55 2.45 -19.09
N PHE A 13 -15.35 1.91 -18.18
CA PHE A 13 -15.30 2.30 -16.77
C PHE A 13 -14.33 1.37 -16.02
N ILE A 14 -13.04 1.72 -16.03
CA ILE A 14 -11.99 0.95 -15.33
C ILE A 14 -11.66 1.70 -14.04
N LEU A 15 -11.86 1.01 -12.91
CA LEU A 15 -11.37 1.46 -11.61
C LEU A 15 -9.93 0.95 -11.44
N GLN A 16 -8.98 1.87 -11.32
CA GLN A 16 -7.55 1.54 -11.19
C GLN A 16 -7.03 2.03 -9.83
N GLY A 17 -6.43 1.13 -9.06
CA GLY A 17 -5.77 1.44 -7.80
C GLY A 17 -4.26 1.37 -7.94
N PHE A 18 -3.55 2.35 -7.39
CA PHE A 18 -2.10 2.36 -7.25
C PHE A 18 -1.72 2.44 -5.78
N GLU A 19 -0.69 1.70 -5.38
CA GLU A 19 -0.09 1.75 -4.06
C GLU A 19 1.40 2.10 -4.23
N ASP A 20 1.84 3.14 -3.53
CA ASP A 20 3.25 3.51 -3.42
C ASP A 20 3.71 3.36 -1.97
N PHE A 21 4.93 2.86 -1.79
CA PHE A 21 5.51 2.59 -0.48
C PHE A 21 6.87 3.26 -0.40
N ASP A 22 6.93 4.38 0.33
CA ASP A 22 8.18 5.09 0.57
C ASP A 22 8.82 4.64 1.89
N TRP A 23 10.08 4.25 1.79
CA TRP A 23 10.91 3.73 2.87
C TRP A 23 12.01 4.73 3.17
N ALA A 24 11.77 5.60 4.15
CA ALA A 24 12.82 6.45 4.68
C ALA A 24 13.80 5.59 5.48
N ASP A 25 15.05 5.47 5.00
CA ASP A 25 16.18 4.70 5.57
C ASP A 25 16.73 5.28 6.88
N ASP A 26 15.87 5.86 7.72
CA ASP A 26 16.28 6.50 8.98
C ASP A 26 15.97 5.58 10.18
N LYS A 27 16.85 5.59 11.19
CA LYS A 27 16.88 4.68 12.36
C LYS A 27 15.61 4.69 13.23
N ASN A 28 14.62 5.51 12.90
CA ASN A 28 13.32 5.67 13.55
C ASN A 28 12.15 5.38 12.57
N THR A 29 12.38 4.42 11.67
CA THR A 29 11.65 4.08 10.43
C THR A 29 10.12 4.23 10.51
N ARG A 30 9.64 5.36 9.98
CA ARG A 30 8.23 5.61 9.67
C ARG A 30 8.03 5.27 8.20
N THR A 31 7.12 4.35 7.90
CA THR A 31 6.78 3.99 6.53
C THR A 31 5.56 4.80 6.09
N THR A 32 5.53 5.24 4.84
CA THR A 32 4.37 5.94 4.30
C THR A 32 3.80 5.09 3.18
N ASN A 33 2.54 4.68 3.34
CA ASN A 33 1.80 3.99 2.30
C ASN A 33 0.86 5.01 1.67
N ASP A 34 1.01 5.23 0.37
CA ASP A 34 0.13 6.09 -0.41
C ASP A 34 -0.74 5.24 -1.33
N TYR A 35 -2.04 5.53 -1.36
CA TYR A 35 -3.04 4.85 -2.18
C TYR A 35 -3.74 5.85 -3.07
N CYS A 36 -3.76 5.62 -4.38
CA CYS A 36 -4.49 6.44 -5.35
C CYS A 36 -5.52 5.59 -6.10
N PHE A 37 -6.76 6.07 -6.19
CA PHE A 37 -7.84 5.43 -6.94
C PHE A 37 -8.29 6.31 -8.10
N TYR A 38 -8.29 5.74 -9.29
CA TYR A 38 -8.67 6.41 -10.54
C TYR A 38 -9.88 5.75 -11.17
N VAL A 39 -10.71 6.55 -11.84
CA VAL A 39 -11.75 6.09 -12.76
C VAL A 39 -11.42 6.67 -14.13
N GLY A 40 -10.98 5.81 -15.06
CA GLY A 40 -10.35 6.28 -16.29
C GLY A 40 -9.11 7.11 -15.97
N GLU A 41 -9.04 8.35 -16.48
CA GLU A 41 -7.93 9.27 -16.24
C GLU A 41 -8.16 10.20 -15.02
N CYS A 42 -9.29 10.07 -14.31
CA CYS A 42 -9.66 10.94 -13.20
C CYS A 42 -9.29 10.33 -11.84
N LEU A 43 -8.48 11.02 -11.03
CA LEU A 43 -8.21 10.66 -9.63
C LEU A 43 -9.45 10.96 -8.77
N ILE A 44 -10.05 9.93 -8.19
CA ILE A 44 -11.29 10.05 -7.40
C ILE A 44 -11.06 10.00 -5.89
N SER A 45 -9.97 9.36 -5.46
CA SER A 45 -9.63 9.27 -4.05
C SER A 45 -8.12 9.06 -3.89
N TRP A 46 -7.55 9.74 -2.91
CA TRP A 46 -6.17 9.56 -2.49
C TRP A 46 -6.10 9.47 -0.98
N LEU A 47 -5.28 8.54 -0.49
CA LEU A 47 -5.00 8.35 0.92
C LEU A 47 -3.51 8.22 1.10
N SER A 48 -2.91 9.13 1.86
CA SER A 48 -1.56 8.96 2.39
C SER A 48 -1.66 8.54 3.86
N LYS A 49 -1.18 7.34 4.16
CA LYS A 49 -1.18 6.79 5.51
C LYS A 49 0.26 6.57 5.98
N LYS A 50 0.69 7.44 6.89
CA LYS A 50 1.91 7.24 7.65
C LYS A 50 1.73 6.11 8.65
N GLN A 51 2.43 5.00 8.45
CA GLN A 51 2.51 3.94 9.43
C GLN A 51 3.70 4.23 10.37
N SER A 52 3.40 4.34 11.66
CA SER A 52 4.41 4.40 12.73
C SER A 52 5.10 3.05 12.97
N ILE A 53 4.65 2.01 12.27
CA ILE A 53 5.16 0.66 12.37
C ILE A 53 6.19 0.46 11.26
N VAL A 54 7.41 0.20 11.71
CA VAL A 54 8.54 -0.23 10.91
C VAL A 54 8.11 -1.41 10.04
N ALA A 55 8.64 -1.52 8.83
CA ALA A 55 8.57 -2.73 7.98
C ALA A 55 9.26 -3.97 8.64
N THR A 56 9.37 -4.00 9.96
CA THR A 56 9.67 -5.19 10.74
C THR A 56 8.64 -6.26 10.46
N PHE A 57 7.35 -5.96 10.30
CA PHE A 57 6.38 -7.03 10.02
C PHE A 57 6.69 -7.84 8.75
N SER A 58 7.18 -7.25 7.66
CA SER A 58 7.53 -8.01 6.45
C SER A 58 8.90 -8.69 6.57
N SER A 59 9.87 -8.02 7.19
CA SER A 59 11.24 -8.52 7.36
C SER A 59 11.31 -9.62 8.43
N GLU A 60 10.62 -9.42 9.54
CA GLU A 60 10.40 -10.39 10.61
C GLU A 60 9.52 -11.54 10.14
N ALA A 61 8.49 -11.31 9.32
CA ALA A 61 7.74 -12.42 8.71
C ALA A 61 8.63 -13.28 7.81
N LYS A 62 9.50 -12.67 6.98
CA LYS A 62 10.48 -13.40 6.16
C LYS A 62 11.47 -14.18 7.03
N TYR A 63 11.98 -13.57 8.10
CA TYR A 63 12.90 -14.22 9.04
C TYR A 63 12.23 -15.39 9.78
N ARG A 64 11.02 -15.18 10.31
CA ARG A 64 10.22 -16.21 10.99
C ARG A 64 9.85 -17.35 10.04
N ALA A 65 9.51 -17.05 8.78
CA ALA A 65 9.23 -18.06 7.76
C ALA A 65 10.48 -18.88 7.38
N SER A 66 11.62 -18.21 7.23
CA SER A 66 12.92 -18.86 7.01
C SER A 66 13.30 -19.79 8.17
N LEU A 67 13.16 -19.30 9.41
CA LEU A 67 13.42 -20.08 10.61
C LEU A 67 12.48 -21.29 10.71
N TRP A 68 11.19 -21.11 10.44
CA TRP A 68 10.21 -22.20 10.42
C TRP A 68 10.54 -23.25 9.36
N LEU A 69 10.92 -22.83 8.15
CA LEU A 69 11.32 -23.75 7.08
C LEU A 69 12.57 -24.54 7.47
N HIS A 70 13.57 -23.87 8.05
CA HIS A 70 14.79 -24.51 8.52
C HIS A 70 14.49 -25.58 9.60
N LEU A 71 13.66 -25.26 10.59
CA LEU A 71 13.27 -26.21 11.63
C LEU A 71 12.46 -27.40 11.08
N LYS A 72 11.74 -27.23 9.96
CA LYS A 72 10.93 -28.29 9.35
C LYS A 72 11.72 -29.20 8.39
N LEU A 73 12.82 -28.70 7.84
CA LEU A 73 13.69 -29.45 6.93
C LEU A 73 14.82 -30.20 7.66
N PHE A 74 15.19 -29.74 8.86
CA PHE A 74 16.29 -30.30 9.66
C PHE A 74 15.85 -30.83 11.03
N GLY A 75 14.54 -31.04 11.23
CA GLY A 75 13.93 -31.64 12.42
C GLY A 75 13.49 -33.08 12.18
#